data_AF-A0A4R8WMA9-F1
#
_entry.id   AF-A0A4R8WMA9-F1
#
_cell.length_a   1.000
_cell.length_b   1.000
_cell.length_c   1.000
_cell.angle_alpha   90.00
_cell.angle_beta   90.00
_cell.angle_gamma   90.00
#
_symmetry.space_group_name_H-M   'P 1'
#
loop_
_entity.id
_entity.type
_entity.pdbx_description
1 polymer ?
#
loop_
_entity_poly.entity_id
_entity_poly.type
_entity_poly.pdbx_seq_one_letter_code
_entity_poly.pdbx_strand_id
1 'polypeptide(L)'
;MDDPRANMQDNRLIALGAPRADWTKTPGRSLGFWITLAGFVLALVLPFWGVIAVLVGLAYSMRALRVMPAGVHGRGLVLIALGVAAVTVVVVARGILGA
;
A
#
# COMPACT_ATOMS: atom_id res chain seq x y z
N MET A 1 -45.58 17.93 2.93
CA MET A 1 -44.72 16.72 2.90
C MET A 1 -43.35 17.25 2.53
N ASP A 2 -42.55 17.59 3.53
CA ASP A 2 -41.27 18.27 3.35
C ASP A 2 -40.25 17.27 2.82
N ASP A 3 -39.93 17.37 1.53
CA ASP A 3 -38.88 16.56 0.92
C ASP A 3 -37.51 17.04 1.45
N PRO A 4 -36.76 16.22 2.21
CA PRO A 4 -35.45 16.59 2.71
C PRO A 4 -34.42 16.86 1.60
N ARG A 5 -34.73 16.54 0.34
CA ARG A 5 -33.89 16.88 -0.84
C ARG A 5 -34.04 18.33 -1.31
N ALA A 6 -35.08 19.04 -0.89
CA ALA A 6 -35.29 20.44 -1.28
C ALA A 6 -34.29 21.42 -0.62
N ASN A 7 -33.69 21.03 0.52
CA ASN A 7 -32.76 21.86 1.29
C ASN A 7 -31.30 21.82 0.80
N MET A 8 -31.08 21.53 -0.49
CA MET A 8 -29.74 21.50 -1.09
C MET A 8 -29.28 22.85 -1.65
N GLN A 9 -30.17 23.86 -1.75
CA GLN A 9 -29.89 25.16 -2.38
C GLN A 9 -28.88 26.03 -1.61
N ASP A 10 -28.82 25.94 -0.28
CA ASP A 10 -27.82 26.64 0.54
C ASP A 10 -26.59 25.79 0.87
N ASN A 11 -26.58 24.53 0.43
CA ASN A 11 -25.46 23.65 0.68
C ASN A 11 -24.37 23.98 -0.35
N ARG A 12 -23.35 24.73 0.08
CA ARG A 12 -22.15 25.12 -0.70
C ARG A 12 -21.30 23.92 -1.20
N LEU A 13 -21.86 22.71 -1.27
CA LEU A 13 -21.23 21.50 -1.79
C LEU A 13 -20.75 21.67 -3.25
N ILE A 14 -21.46 22.44 -4.07
CA ILE A 14 -21.03 22.77 -5.44
C ILE A 14 -19.83 23.74 -5.42
N ALA A 15 -19.77 24.64 -4.44
CA ALA A 15 -18.68 25.60 -4.26
C ALA A 15 -17.44 25.00 -3.59
N LEU A 16 -17.57 23.84 -2.92
CA LEU A 16 -16.47 23.12 -2.28
C LEU A 16 -15.50 22.46 -3.28
N GLY A 17 -15.86 22.44 -4.57
CA GLY A 17 -15.10 21.74 -5.60
C GLY A 17 -15.18 20.23 -5.43
N ALA A 18 -15.07 19.48 -6.53
CA ALA A 18 -15.03 18.02 -6.44
C ALA A 18 -13.92 17.60 -5.46
N PRO A 19 -14.18 16.69 -4.50
CA PRO A 19 -13.15 16.19 -3.60
C PRO A 19 -11.93 15.76 -4.41
N ARG A 20 -10.80 16.46 -4.25
CA ARG A 20 -9.56 16.04 -4.88
C ARG A 20 -9.25 14.65 -4.35
N ALA A 21 -9.14 13.68 -5.23
CA ALA A 21 -8.83 12.32 -4.84
C ALA A 21 -7.46 12.32 -4.14
N ASP A 22 -7.47 12.12 -2.83
CA ASP A 22 -6.26 11.99 -2.02
C ASP A 22 -5.82 10.53 -2.00
N TRP A 23 -4.95 10.21 -2.95
CA TRP A 23 -4.40 8.87 -3.14
C TRP A 23 -3.40 8.46 -2.06
N THR A 24 -3.03 9.36 -1.14
CA THR A 24 -2.14 9.00 -0.02
C THR A 24 -2.85 8.12 1.01
N LYS A 25 -4.19 8.15 1.04
CA LYS A 25 -5.04 7.37 1.95
C LYS A 25 -5.53 6.05 1.35
N THR A 26 -5.04 5.65 0.18
CA THR A 26 -5.47 4.42 -0.47
C THR A 26 -5.22 3.20 0.43
N PRO A 27 -6.25 2.39 0.72
CA PRO A 27 -6.14 1.23 1.60
C PRO A 27 -5.16 0.20 1.03
N GLY A 28 -4.37 -0.40 1.92
CA GLY A 28 -3.32 -1.37 1.57
C GLY A 28 -1.94 -0.77 1.28
N ARG A 29 -1.83 0.55 1.05
CA ARG A 29 -0.56 1.23 0.77
C ARG A 29 0.40 1.22 1.97
N SER A 30 0.02 1.91 3.05
CA SER A 30 0.85 2.03 4.25
C SER A 30 0.97 0.70 4.99
N LEU A 31 -0.17 0.03 5.21
CA LEU A 31 -0.23 -1.25 5.88
C LEU A 31 0.57 -2.33 5.14
N GLY A 32 0.44 -2.41 3.81
CA GLY A 32 1.21 -3.35 2.99
C GLY A 32 2.72 -3.10 3.10
N PHE A 33 3.14 -1.83 3.02
CA PHE A 33 4.55 -1.46 3.18
C PHE A 33 5.12 -1.86 4.55
N TRP A 34 4.40 -1.57 5.64
CA TRP A 34 4.87 -1.90 6.98
C TRP A 34 4.95 -3.42 7.22
N ILE A 35 3.98 -4.19 6.69
CA ILE A 35 4.04 -5.66 6.75
C ILE A 35 5.25 -6.17 5.94
N THR A 36 5.50 -5.62 4.75
CA THR A 36 6.67 -5.98 3.95
C THR A 36 7.97 -5.67 4.68
N LEU A 37 8.09 -4.51 5.31
CA LEU A 37 9.29 -4.14 6.07
C LEU A 37 9.48 -5.03 7.31
N ALA A 38 8.41 -5.31 8.06
CA ALA A 38 8.46 -6.22 9.19
C ALA A 38 8.84 -7.64 8.77
N GLY A 39 8.30 -8.11 7.64
CA GLY A 39 8.65 -9.40 7.06
C GLY A 39 10.13 -9.49 6.67
N PHE A 40 10.71 -8.41 6.13
CA PHE A 40 12.14 -8.35 5.82
C PHE A 40 12.99 -8.51 7.08
N VAL A 41 12.66 -7.78 8.16
CA VAL A 41 13.36 -7.91 9.44
C VAL A 41 13.21 -9.32 10.00
N LEU A 42 12.01 -9.90 9.92
CA LEU A 42 11.76 -11.29 10.36
C LEU A 42 12.59 -12.29 9.54
N ALA A 43 12.79 -12.05 8.23
CA ALA A 43 13.54 -12.94 7.35
C ALA A 43 15.03 -13.05 7.72
N LEU A 44 15.57 -12.07 8.46
CA LEU A 44 16.95 -12.13 8.96
C LEU A 44 17.14 -13.17 10.06
N VAL A 45 16.07 -13.49 10.82
CA VAL A 45 16.11 -14.42 11.95
C VAL A 45 15.40 -15.74 11.62
N LEU A 46 14.25 -15.66 10.95
CA LEU A 46 13.39 -16.77 10.56
C LEU A 46 13.09 -16.65 9.06
N PRO A 47 14.01 -17.11 8.18
CA PRO A 47 13.98 -16.83 6.75
C PRO A 47 12.70 -17.27 6.06
N PHE A 48 12.22 -18.49 6.35
CA PHE A 48 10.99 -19.01 5.75
C PHE A 48 9.76 -18.17 6.11
N TRP A 49 9.56 -17.88 7.40
CA TRP A 49 8.41 -17.09 7.87
C TRP A 49 8.49 -15.63 7.47
N GLY A 50 9.70 -15.07 7.43
CA GLY A 50 9.94 -13.71 6.97
C GLY A 50 9.58 -13.52 5.50
N VAL A 51 9.98 -14.45 4.62
CA VAL A 51 9.60 -14.42 3.20
C VAL A 51 8.09 -14.47 3.04
N ILE A 52 7.38 -15.31 3.78
CA ILE A 52 5.91 -15.35 3.75
C ILE A 52 5.32 -14.00 4.14
N ALA A 53 5.78 -13.38 5.24
CA ALA A 53 5.31 -12.08 5.67
C ALA A 53 5.57 -10.97 4.63
N VAL A 54 6.75 -10.98 4.00
CA VAL A 54 7.09 -10.06 2.90
C VAL A 54 6.12 -10.18 1.74
N LEU A 55 5.82 -11.41 1.30
CA LEU A 55 4.90 -11.66 0.19
C LEU A 55 3.48 -11.22 0.52
N VAL A 56 3.02 -11.44 1.75
CA VAL A 56 1.71 -10.97 2.24
C VAL A 56 1.65 -9.44 2.21
N GLY A 57 2.65 -8.75 2.76
CA GLY A 57 2.72 -7.28 2.73
C GLY A 57 2.78 -6.72 1.30
N LEU A 58 3.51 -7.40 0.41
CA LEU A 58 3.59 -7.01 -0.99
C LEU A 58 2.23 -7.18 -1.68
N ALA A 59 1.50 -8.27 -1.41
CA ALA A 59 0.17 -8.48 -1.95
C ALA A 59 -0.81 -7.38 -1.53
N TYR A 60 -0.76 -6.93 -0.27
CA TYR A 60 -1.53 -5.77 0.20
C TYR A 60 -1.12 -4.47 -0.52
N SER A 61 0.18 -4.24 -0.70
CA SER A 61 0.70 -3.07 -1.41
C SER A 61 0.28 -3.07 -2.89
N MET A 62 0.28 -4.23 -3.55
CA MET A 62 -0.12 -4.40 -4.94
C MET A 62 -1.63 -4.15 -5.15
N ARG A 63 -2.48 -4.39 -4.14
CA ARG A 63 -3.90 -3.98 -4.21
C ARG A 63 -4.05 -2.47 -4.36
N ALA A 64 -3.20 -1.68 -3.71
CA ALA A 64 -3.21 -0.22 -3.86
C ALA A 64 -2.79 0.21 -5.29
N LEU A 65 -1.87 -0.50 -5.94
CA LEU A 65 -1.46 -0.21 -7.33
C LEU A 65 -2.56 -0.43 -8.36
N ARG A 66 -3.50 -1.35 -8.12
CA ARG A 66 -4.63 -1.61 -9.03
C ARG A 66 -5.63 -0.46 -9.08
N VAL A 67 -5.65 0.38 -8.05
CA VAL A 67 -6.63 1.48 -7.90
C VAL A 67 -5.99 2.85 -8.16
N MET A 68 -4.68 2.98 -7.95
CA MET A 68 -3.96 4.23 -8.21
C MET A 68 -3.66 4.43 -9.71
N PRO A 69 -3.99 5.60 -10.29
CA PRO A 69 -3.53 5.98 -11.63
C PRO A 69 -2.00 6.08 -11.71
N ALA A 70 -1.43 5.99 -12.91
CA ALA A 70 0.02 6.18 -13.13
C ALA A 70 0.43 7.62 -12.82
N GLY A 71 1.63 7.82 -12.26
CA GLY A 71 2.18 9.16 -11.97
C GLY A 71 1.68 9.84 -10.68
N VAL A 72 0.82 9.18 -9.90
CA VAL A 72 0.22 9.77 -8.70
C VAL A 72 1.12 9.64 -7.47
N HIS A 73 1.18 10.70 -6.66
CA HIS A 73 1.86 10.73 -5.37
C HIS A 73 1.28 9.64 -4.44
N GLY A 74 2.07 8.60 -4.20
CA GLY A 74 1.64 7.42 -3.44
C GLY A 74 2.19 6.10 -3.97
N ARG A 75 2.41 5.99 -5.29
CA ARG A 75 2.99 4.78 -5.93
C ARG A 75 4.41 4.47 -5.47
N GLY A 76 5.18 5.50 -5.10
CA GLY A 76 6.56 5.34 -4.62
C GLY A 76 6.68 4.35 -3.46
N LEU A 77 5.72 4.36 -2.52
CA LEU A 77 5.74 3.43 -1.37
C LEU A 77 5.57 1.97 -1.81
N VAL A 78 4.77 1.71 -2.84
CA VAL A 78 4.61 0.35 -3.38
C VAL A 78 5.86 -0.10 -4.15
N LEU A 79 6.50 0.82 -4.87
CA LEU A 79 7.78 0.53 -5.53
C LEU A 79 8.88 0.21 -4.51
N ILE A 80 8.92 0.93 -3.38
CA ILE A 80 9.84 0.61 -2.28
C ILE A 80 9.51 -0.76 -1.69
N ALA A 81 8.23 -1.08 -1.45
CA ALA A 81 7.84 -2.41 -0.97
C ALA A 81 8.27 -3.53 -1.93
N LEU A 82 8.15 -3.30 -3.25
CA LEU A 82 8.65 -4.24 -4.26
C LEU A 82 10.18 -4.41 -4.18
N GLY A 83 10.91 -3.31 -4.02
CA GLY A 83 12.36 -3.34 -3.83
C GLY A 83 12.77 -4.12 -2.58
N VAL A 84 12.11 -3.88 -1.44
CA VAL A 84 12.34 -4.62 -0.19
C VAL A 84 12.07 -6.11 -0.37
N ALA A 85 10.98 -6.47 -1.06
CA ALA A 85 10.67 -7.86 -1.34
C ALA A 85 11.75 -8.54 -2.20
N ALA A 86 12.22 -7.88 -3.26
CA ALA A 86 13.30 -8.38 -4.10
C ALA A 86 14.60 -8.58 -3.30
N VAL A 87 14.98 -7.59 -2.48
CA VAL A 87 16.15 -7.68 -1.60
C VAL A 87 16.02 -8.83 -0.61
N THR A 88 14.84 -9.02 -0.01
CA THR A 88 14.59 -10.12 0.94
C THR A 88 14.88 -11.47 0.30
N VAL A 89 14.35 -11.71 -0.91
CA VAL A 89 14.55 -12.97 -1.63
C VAL A 89 16.04 -13.20 -1.93
N VAL A 90 16.75 -12.17 -2.39
CA VAL A 90 18.19 -12.26 -2.68
C VAL A 90 19.01 -12.56 -1.42
N VAL A 91 18.73 -11.88 -0.31
CA VAL A 91 19.43 -12.08 0.97
C VAL A 91 19.21 -13.49 1.49
N VAL A 92 17.95 -13.95 1.52
CA VAL A 92 17.61 -15.29 2.00
C VAL A 92 18.19 -16.36 1.08
N ALA A 93 18.11 -16.20 -0.24
CA ALA A 93 18.71 -17.14 -1.19
C ALA A 93 20.22 -17.24 -1.02
N ARG A 94 20.92 -16.11 -0.82
CA ARG A 94 22.35 -16.11 -0.50
C ARG A 94 22.65 -16.78 0.84
N GLY A 95 21.85 -16.51 1.87
CA GLY A 95 22.02 -17.11 3.19
C GLY A 95 21.82 -18.64 3.18
N ILE A 96 20.94 -19.14 2.32
CA ILE A 96 20.67 -20.58 2.17
C ILE A 96 21.70 -21.26 1.26
N LEU A 97 22.10 -20.64 0.15
CA LEU A 97 23.02 -21.23 -0.84
C LEU A 97 24.51 -21.03 -0.50
N GLY A 98 24.83 -20.08 0.37
CA GLY A 98 26.19 -19.74 0.79
C GLY A 98 26.59 -20.29 2.17
N ALA A 99 25.70 -21.07 2.80
CA ALA A 99 25.97 -21.85 4.01
C ALA A 99 26.25 -23.31 3.63
#